data_AF-A0ABD6EZ06-F1
#
_entry.id   AF-A0ABD6EZ06-F1
#
_cell.length_a   1.000
_cell.length_b   1.000
_cell.length_c   1.000
_cell.angle_alpha   90.00
_cell.angle_beta   90.00
_cell.angle_gamma   90.00
#
_symmetry.space_group_name_H-M   'P 1'
#
loop_
_entity.id
_entity.type
_entity.pdbx_description
1 polymer ?
#
loop_
_entity_poly.entity_id
_entity_poly.type
_entity_poly.pdbx_seq_one_letter_code
_entity_poly.pdbx_strand_id
1 'polypeptide(L)'
;MDPKYLKTPPNTNSDRAPLTDFKIEIPKQFDAREKWPYCKSLWEIRDQSKCGSCWAIASAEVITDRMCIATSGSVQVPMSAIDIVSCCDFCGYKFVSLSLRLLRYGGVLK
;
A
#
# COMPACT_ATOMS: atom_id res chain seq x y z
N MET A 1 3.78 5.73 -1.29
CA MET A 1 4.92 5.69 -2.22
C MET A 1 5.11 7.11 -2.71
N ASP A 2 6.19 7.75 -2.31
CA ASP A 2 6.64 9.05 -2.80
C ASP A 2 7.03 8.95 -4.30
N PRO A 3 7.00 10.02 -5.11
CA PRO A 3 7.56 10.05 -6.48
C PRO A 3 9.03 9.61 -6.60
N LYS A 4 9.80 9.63 -5.48
CA LYS A 4 11.11 8.99 -5.29
C LYS A 4 11.03 7.46 -5.11
N TYR A 5 9.83 6.91 -5.11
CA TYR A 5 9.53 5.48 -5.01
C TYR A 5 8.62 4.96 -6.13
N LEU A 6 8.17 5.79 -7.09
CA LEU A 6 7.52 5.31 -8.32
C LEU A 6 7.64 6.35 -9.45
N LYS A 7 8.35 6.00 -10.54
CA LYS A 7 8.18 6.65 -11.87
C LYS A 7 7.85 5.59 -12.93
N THR A 8 6.91 5.97 -13.79
CA THR A 8 6.02 5.18 -14.68
C THR A 8 6.63 4.76 -16.02
N PRO A 9 6.18 3.65 -16.64
CA PRO A 9 6.32 3.46 -18.09
C PRO A 9 5.01 3.83 -18.80
N PRO A 10 5.05 4.59 -19.89
CA PRO A 10 4.15 4.22 -20.98
C PRO A 10 4.74 4.49 -22.36
N ASN A 11 5.66 3.64 -22.82
CA ASN A 11 5.88 3.29 -24.24
C ASN A 11 7.17 2.49 -24.39
N THR A 12 7.00 1.21 -24.70
CA THR A 12 8.05 0.22 -24.91
C THR A 12 8.91 0.57 -26.12
N ASN A 13 10.23 0.67 -25.94
CA ASN A 13 11.18 -0.30 -26.49
C ASN A 13 12.58 -0.08 -25.88
N SER A 14 12.98 -0.98 -24.97
CA SER A 14 14.36 -1.14 -24.48
C SER A 14 15.03 0.04 -23.75
N ASP A 15 14.30 0.80 -22.94
CA ASP A 15 14.90 1.87 -22.12
C ASP A 15 14.93 1.48 -20.63
N ARG A 16 15.85 0.58 -20.27
CA ARG A 16 16.37 0.62 -18.89
C ARG A 16 17.10 1.96 -18.79
N ALA A 17 16.46 2.97 -18.23
CA ALA A 17 17.16 4.17 -17.78
C ALA A 17 18.44 3.69 -17.07
N PRO A 18 19.63 4.23 -17.39
CA PRO A 18 20.80 3.97 -16.58
C PRO A 18 20.37 4.23 -15.15
N LEU A 19 20.60 3.27 -14.25
CA LEU A 19 20.47 3.50 -12.82
C LEU A 19 21.47 4.60 -12.49
N THR A 20 21.10 5.86 -12.71
CA THR A 20 21.88 7.00 -12.26
C THR A 20 21.89 6.84 -10.76
N ASP A 21 23.08 6.55 -10.26
CA ASP A 21 23.41 6.29 -8.86
C ASP A 21 22.95 7.47 -8.01
N PHE A 22 21.67 7.47 -7.63
CA PHE A 22 21.19 8.30 -6.54
C PHE A 22 21.88 7.72 -5.31
N LYS A 23 22.96 8.37 -4.86
CA LYS A 23 23.60 8.12 -3.55
C LYS A 23 22.60 8.45 -2.44
N ILE A 24 21.62 7.56 -2.26
CA ILE A 24 20.67 7.58 -1.17
C ILE A 24 21.27 6.66 -0.12
N GLU A 25 21.74 7.24 0.98
CA GLU A 25 22.18 6.44 2.12
C GLU A 25 20.96 5.79 2.79
N ILE A 26 20.83 4.47 2.61
CA ILE A 26 19.81 3.68 3.28
C ILE A 26 20.29 3.40 4.71
N PRO A 27 19.50 3.72 5.74
CA PRO A 27 19.90 3.49 7.12
C PRO A 27 20.05 1.98 7.39
N LYS A 28 20.97 1.62 8.29
CA LYS A 28 21.20 0.22 8.70
C LYS A 28 19.97 -0.43 9.33
N GLN A 29 19.08 0.37 9.92
CA GLN A 29 17.83 -0.06 10.55
C GLN A 29 16.75 0.98 10.24
N PHE A 30 15.52 0.51 10.03
CA PHE A 30 14.37 1.35 9.76
C PHE A 30 13.10 0.70 10.30
N ASP A 31 12.38 1.41 11.14
CA ASP A 31 11.03 1.05 11.58
C ASP A 31 10.06 2.15 11.15
N ALA A 32 9.02 1.77 10.39
CA ALA A 32 8.00 2.71 9.93
C ALA A 32 7.23 3.35 11.10
N ARG A 33 7.04 2.61 12.20
CA ARG A 33 6.34 3.06 13.40
C ARG A 33 7.10 4.17 14.12
N GLU A 34 8.43 4.08 14.14
CA GLU A 34 9.30 5.12 14.67
C GLU A 34 9.38 6.33 13.75
N LYS A 35 9.33 6.11 12.42
CA LYS A 35 9.41 7.18 11.43
C LYS A 35 8.14 8.03 11.35
N TRP A 36 6.98 7.40 11.49
CA TRP A 36 5.66 8.03 11.42
C TRP A 36 4.81 7.70 12.65
N PRO A 37 5.24 8.13 13.86
CA PRO A 37 4.60 7.73 15.12
C PRO A 37 3.18 8.29 15.26
N TYR A 38 2.85 9.33 14.50
CA TYR A 38 1.50 9.90 14.46
C TYR A 38 0.50 8.99 13.73
N CYS A 39 0.95 8.04 12.90
CA CYS A 39 0.07 7.09 12.20
C CYS A 39 -0.22 5.88 13.08
N LYS A 40 -1.36 5.92 13.79
CA LYS A 40 -1.79 4.85 14.70
C LYS A 40 -1.92 3.48 14.03
N SER A 41 -2.36 3.46 12.77
CA SER A 41 -2.56 2.22 12.00
C SER A 41 -1.29 1.36 11.87
N LEU A 42 -0.09 1.97 11.91
CA LEU A 42 1.18 1.24 11.85
C LEU A 42 1.42 0.33 13.07
N TRP A 43 0.68 0.55 14.16
CA TRP A 43 0.75 -0.24 15.38
C TRP A 43 -0.38 -1.28 15.47
N GLU A 44 -1.34 -1.24 14.54
CA GLU A 44 -2.52 -2.12 14.56
C GLU A 44 -2.20 -3.44 13.88
N ILE A 45 -2.58 -4.55 14.53
CA ILE A 45 -2.48 -5.90 13.98
C ILE A 45 -3.90 -6.40 13.76
N ARG A 46 -4.30 -6.66 12.51
CA ARG A 46 -5.66 -7.13 12.20
C ARG A 46 -5.71 -8.66 12.10
N ASP A 47 -6.88 -9.21 12.42
CA ASP A 47 -7.15 -10.64 12.32
C ASP A 47 -8.02 -10.94 11.09
N GLN A 48 -7.53 -11.82 10.22
CA GLN A 48 -8.26 -12.30 9.05
C GLN A 48 -9.31 -13.38 9.38
N SER A 49 -9.36 -13.84 10.64
CA SER A 49 -10.19 -14.94 11.12
C SER A 49 -9.97 -16.22 10.32
N LYS A 50 -10.96 -17.13 10.29
CA LYS A 50 -10.93 -18.37 9.52
C LYS A 50 -11.27 -18.15 8.03
N CYS A 51 -10.66 -17.14 7.41
CA CYS A 51 -10.86 -16.80 5.99
C CYS A 51 -9.50 -16.72 5.27
N GLY A 52 -9.44 -17.15 4.01
CA GLY A 52 -8.27 -17.00 3.14
C GLY A 52 -8.11 -15.58 2.57
N SER A 53 -8.31 -14.56 3.41
CA SER A 53 -8.43 -13.14 3.04
C SER A 53 -7.17 -12.32 3.34
N CYS A 54 -6.03 -12.96 3.63
CA CYS A 54 -4.76 -12.28 3.91
C CYS A 54 -4.38 -11.23 2.85
N TRP A 55 -4.63 -11.51 1.58
CA TRP A 55 -4.39 -10.59 0.46
C TRP A 55 -5.19 -9.30 0.56
N ALA A 56 -6.43 -9.37 1.07
CA ALA A 56 -7.32 -8.23 1.23
C ALA A 56 -7.00 -7.45 2.52
N ILE A 57 -6.77 -8.16 3.62
CA ILE A 57 -6.39 -7.57 4.92
C ILE A 57 -5.05 -6.82 4.79
N ALA A 58 -4.01 -7.46 4.26
CA ALA A 58 -2.70 -6.83 4.06
C ALA A 58 -2.78 -5.62 3.11
N SER A 59 -3.63 -5.69 2.08
CA SER A 59 -3.85 -4.54 1.20
C SER A 59 -4.53 -3.40 1.94
N ALA A 60 -5.61 -3.65 2.68
CA ALA A 60 -6.32 -2.63 3.45
C ALA A 60 -5.41 -1.96 4.49
N GLU A 61 -4.55 -2.71 5.19
CA GLU A 61 -3.57 -2.20 6.14
C GLU A 61 -2.57 -1.25 5.46
N VAL A 62 -1.88 -1.73 4.41
CA VAL A 62 -0.87 -0.93 3.69
C VAL A 62 -1.47 0.35 3.11
N ILE A 63 -2.73 0.28 2.64
CA ILE A 63 -3.42 1.46 2.14
C ILE A 63 -3.67 2.45 3.27
N THR A 64 -4.20 1.99 4.40
CA THR A 64 -4.50 2.81 5.57
C THR A 64 -3.25 3.57 6.02
N ASP A 65 -2.13 2.85 6.18
CA ASP A 65 -0.86 3.42 6.58
C ASP A 65 -0.37 4.46 5.59
N ARG A 66 -0.43 4.14 4.30
CA ARG A 66 0.03 5.03 3.24
C ARG A 66 -0.80 6.29 3.11
N MET A 67 -2.11 6.20 3.37
CA MET A 67 -2.97 7.38 3.42
C MET A 67 -2.58 8.28 4.57
N CYS A 68 -2.39 7.72 5.78
CA CYS A 68 -1.91 8.51 6.90
C CYS A 68 -0.54 9.17 6.63
N ILE A 69 0.41 8.42 6.08
CA ILE A 69 1.75 8.94 5.76
C ILE A 69 1.67 10.04 4.70
N ALA A 70 0.93 9.80 3.61
CA ALA A 70 0.84 10.74 2.49
C ALA A 70 0.11 12.04 2.86
N THR A 71 -0.80 11.99 3.82
CA THR A 71 -1.57 13.17 4.26
C THR A 71 -1.08 13.73 5.59
N SER A 72 0.11 13.32 6.06
CA SER A 72 0.68 13.76 7.34
C SER A 72 -0.28 13.63 8.53
N GLY A 73 -1.06 12.55 8.54
CA GLY A 73 -1.99 12.23 9.63
C GLY A 73 -3.36 12.89 9.54
N SER A 74 -3.67 13.66 8.49
CA SER A 74 -5.03 14.23 8.34
C SER A 74 -6.11 13.18 8.00
N VAL A 75 -5.71 12.03 7.45
CA VAL A 75 -6.58 10.89 7.16
C VAL A 75 -6.06 9.67 7.92
N GLN A 76 -6.81 9.24 8.94
CA GLN A 76 -6.47 8.07 9.79
C GLN A 76 -7.64 7.10 9.90
N VAL A 77 -8.39 6.94 8.81
CA VAL A 77 -9.55 6.04 8.78
C VAL A 77 -9.11 4.69 8.20
N PRO A 78 -9.36 3.57 8.90
CA PRO A 78 -8.97 2.24 8.46
C PRO A 78 -9.77 1.80 7.24
N MET A 79 -9.10 1.32 6.20
CA MET A 79 -9.78 0.81 5.03
C MET A 79 -10.50 -0.50 5.29
N SER A 80 -11.66 -0.66 4.64
CA SER A 80 -12.49 -1.85 4.73
C SER A 80 -11.87 -3.03 3.97
N ALA A 81 -11.29 -3.98 4.71
CA ALA A 81 -10.83 -5.23 4.12
C ALA A 81 -11.99 -6.09 3.60
N ILE A 82 -13.17 -5.99 4.22
CA ILE A 82 -14.35 -6.76 3.78
C ILE A 82 -14.86 -6.25 2.43
N ASP A 83 -14.79 -4.94 2.17
CA ASP A 83 -15.13 -4.36 0.87
C ASP A 83 -14.19 -4.90 -0.23
N ILE A 84 -12.89 -5.01 0.06
CA ILE A 84 -11.93 -5.62 -0.86
C ILE A 84 -12.24 -7.11 -1.11
N VAL A 85 -12.64 -7.86 -0.07
CA VAL A 85 -13.01 -9.28 -0.18
C VAL A 85 -14.29 -9.47 -1.00
N SER A 86 -15.29 -8.62 -0.79
CA SER A 86 -16.64 -8.80 -1.30
C SER A 86 -16.88 -8.16 -2.67
N CYS A 87 -16.23 -7.04 -2.98
CA CYS A 87 -16.54 -6.22 -4.15
C CYS A 87 -15.46 -6.27 -5.24
N CYS A 88 -14.32 -6.94 -5.00
CA CYS A 88 -13.28 -7.04 -6.01
C CYS A 88 -13.45 -8.27 -6.92
N ASP A 89 -14.17 -8.09 -8.01
CA ASP A 89 -14.45 -9.16 -8.99
C ASP A 89 -13.19 -9.77 -9.62
N PHE A 90 -12.12 -8.99 -9.78
CA PHE A 90 -10.86 -9.45 -10.37
C PHE A 90 -9.81 -9.89 -9.34
N CYS A 91 -10.04 -9.71 -8.04
CA CYS A 91 -9.09 -10.10 -6.99
C CYS A 91 -9.18 -11.58 -6.60
N GLY A 92 -10.05 -12.37 -7.24
CA GLY A 92 -10.23 -13.81 -6.97
C GLY A 92 -8.95 -14.65 -7.08
N TYR A 93 -7.90 -14.12 -7.72
CA TYR A 93 -6.56 -14.71 -7.77
C TYR A 93 -5.70 -14.48 -6.51
N LYS A 94 -6.23 -13.76 -5.50
CA LYS A 94 -5.58 -13.50 -4.20
C LYS A 94 -4.25 -12.73 -4.30
N PHE A 95 -4.07 -11.93 -5.34
CA PHE A 95 -2.87 -11.12 -5.52
C PHE A 95 -3.01 -9.75 -4.87
N VAL A 96 -2.12 -9.44 -3.92
CA VAL A 96 -1.99 -8.11 -3.29
C VAL A 96 -1.87 -6.99 -4.33
N SER A 97 -1.18 -7.26 -5.45
CA SER A 97 -0.98 -6.28 -6.53
C SER A 97 -2.27 -5.88 -7.24
N LEU A 98 -3.25 -6.79 -7.35
CA LEU A 98 -4.56 -6.48 -7.92
C LEU A 98 -5.41 -5.70 -6.92
N SER A 99 -5.36 -6.07 -5.64
CA SER A 99 -6.09 -5.37 -4.57
C SER A 99 -5.64 -3.92 -4.40
N LEU A 100 -4.35 -3.63 -4.55
CA LEU A 100 -3.85 -2.25 -4.54
C LEU A 100 -4.33 -1.42 -5.75
N ARG A 101 -4.74 -2.05 -6.86
CA ARG A 101 -5.32 -1.35 -8.01
C ARG A 101 -6.74 -0.85 -7.74
N LEU A 102 -7.46 -1.45 -6.80
CA LEU A 102 -8.81 -0.98 -6.42
C LEU A 102 -8.81 0.47 -6.01
N LEU A 103 -7.79 0.94 -5.27
CA LEU A 103 -7.68 2.35 -4.91
C LEU A 103 -7.64 3.31 -6.10
N ARG A 104 -7.10 2.85 -7.22
CA ARG A 104 -6.94 3.70 -8.41
C ARG A 104 -8.18 3.69 -9.29
N TYR A 105 -8.94 2.59 -9.31
CA TYR A 105 -9.97 2.36 -10.33
C TYR A 105 -11.38 2.08 -9.78
N GLY A 106 -11.52 1.60 -8.55
CA GLY A 106 -12.82 1.21 -7.96
C GLY A 106 -13.15 1.85 -6.62
N GLY A 107 -12.16 2.44 -5.93
CA GLY A 107 -12.31 2.89 -4.56
C GLY A 107 -12.33 1.73 -3.56
N VAL A 108 -12.11 2.04 -2.29
CA VAL A 108 -12.31 1.14 -1.15
C VAL A 108 -13.00 1.96 -0.08
N LEU A 109 -14.06 1.41 0.53
CA LEU A 109 -14.76 2.07 1.63
C LEU A 109 -13.81 2.28 2.83
N LYS A 110 -13.96 3.45 3.47
CA LYS A 110 -13.27 3.85 4.70
C LYS A 110 -14.14 3.52 5.91
#